data_AF-A0A2K2HCU4-F1
#
_entry.id   AF-A0A2K2HCU4-F1
#
_cell.length_a   1.000
_cell.length_b   1.000
_cell.length_c   1.000
_cell.angle_alpha   90.00
_cell.angle_beta   90.00
_cell.angle_gamma   90.00
#
_symmetry.space_group_name_H-M   'P 1'
#
loop_
_entity.id
_entity.type
_entity.pdbx_description
1 polymer ?
#
loop_
_entity_poly.entity_id
_entity_poly.type
_entity_poly.pdbx_seq_one_letter_code
_entity_poly.pdbx_strand_id
1 'polypeptide(L)'
;MSDLVLGIGDFGASATSGCAIKTYALGSCVAVIMLDPRTRTIGMIHIALPDSKINPSKVRERPGYFADTGLPRLLEKMVAVSGNSNTRSYVVKLAGGASIMDPNDTFNIGKRNVLAAKKILWANGMGPVAEDVGANYSRTVTVSVDTGEVTISCPGRGQWKI
;
A
#
# COMPACT_ATOMS: atom_id res chain seq x y z
N MET A 1 21.25 -8.93 -3.80
CA MET A 1 20.32 -7.87 -4.23
C MET A 1 19.67 -7.28 -2.98
N SER A 2 19.44 -5.98 -2.92
CA SER A 2 18.89 -5.31 -1.74
C SER A 2 17.36 -5.24 -1.79
N ASP A 3 16.72 -5.44 -0.65
CA ASP A 3 15.28 -5.22 -0.49
C ASP A 3 14.91 -3.76 -0.73
N LEU A 4 13.75 -3.52 -1.34
CA LEU A 4 13.17 -2.20 -1.50
C LEU A 4 12.36 -1.84 -0.24
N VAL A 5 12.94 -1.02 0.63
CA VAL A 5 12.25 -0.52 1.82
C VAL A 5 11.53 0.78 1.50
N LEU A 6 10.22 0.82 1.75
CA LEU A 6 9.34 1.98 1.55
C LEU A 6 8.99 2.60 2.91
N GLY A 7 9.38 3.85 3.09
CA GLY A 7 8.98 4.68 4.22
C GLY A 7 7.60 5.32 4.01
N ILE A 8 7.19 6.13 4.98
CA ILE A 8 5.90 6.81 4.96
C ILE A 8 5.82 7.77 3.78
N GLY A 9 4.87 7.54 2.87
CA GLY A 9 4.69 8.34 1.67
C GLY A 9 5.57 7.92 0.50
N ASP A 10 6.35 6.86 0.64
CA ASP A 10 7.09 6.27 -0.47
C ASP A 10 6.23 5.27 -1.21
N PHE A 11 6.53 5.13 -2.50
CA PHE A 11 5.96 4.13 -3.37
C PHE A 11 7.06 3.63 -4.32
N GLY A 12 6.92 2.39 -4.77
CA GLY A 12 7.86 1.81 -5.70
C GLY A 12 7.29 0.58 -6.36
N ALA A 13 7.95 0.14 -7.43
CA ALA A 13 7.65 -1.10 -8.11
C ALA A 13 8.95 -1.82 -8.48
N SER A 14 8.93 -3.15 -8.43
CA SER A 14 10.06 -4.01 -8.76
C SER A 14 9.57 -5.28 -9.46
N ALA A 15 10.36 -5.74 -10.43
CA ALA A 15 10.23 -7.06 -11.05
C ALA A 15 11.54 -7.88 -10.89
N THR A 16 12.48 -7.38 -10.07
CA THR A 16 13.78 -7.99 -9.85
C THR A 16 13.63 -9.21 -8.94
N SER A 17 13.95 -10.39 -9.47
CA SER A 17 13.95 -11.65 -8.73
C SER A 17 14.92 -11.61 -7.54
N GLY A 18 14.60 -12.30 -6.45
CA GLY A 18 15.40 -12.33 -5.22
C GLY A 18 15.33 -11.04 -4.39
N CYS A 19 14.41 -10.13 -4.69
CA CYS A 19 14.15 -8.90 -3.94
C CYS A 19 12.82 -9.00 -3.19
N ALA A 20 12.71 -8.35 -2.03
CA ALA A 20 11.43 -8.09 -1.39
C ALA A 20 11.14 -6.58 -1.31
N ILE A 21 9.86 -6.22 -1.38
CA ILE A 21 9.39 -4.86 -1.08
C ILE A 21 8.82 -4.85 0.34
N LYS A 22 9.34 -3.98 1.21
CA LYS A 22 9.01 -3.95 2.64
C LYS A 22 8.54 -2.59 3.07
N THR A 23 7.55 -2.54 3.95
CA THR A 23 7.21 -1.34 4.70
C THR A 23 6.89 -1.69 6.14
N TYR A 24 7.32 -0.83 7.06
CA TYR A 24 7.31 -1.12 8.49
C TYR A 24 6.23 -0.31 9.20
N ALA A 25 5.74 -0.88 10.31
CA ALA A 25 4.95 -0.17 11.32
C ALA A 25 3.74 0.60 10.76
N LEU A 26 2.93 -0.05 9.91
CA LEU A 26 1.62 0.45 9.49
C LEU A 26 0.69 0.49 10.70
N GLY A 27 0.62 1.65 11.36
CA GLY A 27 -0.42 2.01 12.32
C GLY A 27 -1.70 2.42 11.59
N SER A 28 -2.09 3.69 11.70
CA SER A 28 -3.20 4.25 10.92
C SER A 28 -2.92 4.37 9.43
N CYS A 29 -1.65 4.27 9.01
CA CYS A 29 -1.26 4.23 7.61
C CYS A 29 -1.74 2.96 6.91
N VAL A 30 -1.89 3.03 5.59
CA VAL A 30 -2.34 1.90 4.76
C VAL A 30 -1.32 1.62 3.68
N ALA A 31 -0.92 0.35 3.55
CA ALA A 31 -0.20 -0.12 2.39
C ALA A 31 -1.18 -0.60 1.31
N VAL A 32 -0.97 -0.15 0.08
CA VAL A 32 -1.63 -0.72 -1.10
C VAL A 32 -0.60 -1.48 -1.89
N ILE A 33 -0.85 -2.77 -2.09
CA ILE A 33 0.01 -3.69 -2.82
C ILE A 33 -0.68 -3.98 -4.15
N MET A 34 0.06 -3.87 -5.25
CA MET A 34 -0.38 -4.20 -6.60
C MET A 34 0.55 -5.24 -7.20
N LEU A 35 -0.02 -6.29 -7.78
CA LEU A 35 0.72 -7.33 -8.49
C LEU A 35 0.20 -7.41 -9.91
N ASP A 36 1.09 -7.26 -10.89
CA ASP A 36 0.79 -7.62 -12.27
C ASP A 36 1.03 -9.13 -12.48
N PRO A 37 -0.01 -9.94 -12.69
CA PRO A 37 0.16 -11.39 -12.89
C PRO A 37 0.88 -11.74 -14.21
N ARG A 38 0.88 -10.84 -15.20
CA ARG A 38 1.51 -11.07 -16.50
C ARG A 38 3.02 -10.93 -16.43
N THR A 39 3.50 -9.90 -15.75
CA THR A 39 4.93 -9.53 -15.71
C THR A 39 5.60 -9.85 -14.38
N ARG A 40 4.81 -10.30 -13.39
CA ARG A 40 5.21 -10.47 -11.98
C ARG A 40 5.78 -9.20 -11.35
N THR A 41 5.44 -8.05 -11.91
CA THR A 41 5.82 -6.76 -11.32
C THR A 41 5.00 -6.53 -10.06
N ILE A 42 5.68 -6.18 -8.97
CA ILE A 42 5.05 -5.84 -7.71
C ILE A 42 5.25 -4.37 -7.43
N GLY A 43 4.18 -3.70 -7.06
CA GLY A 43 4.17 -2.33 -6.58
C GLY A 43 3.63 -2.26 -5.17
N MET A 44 4.18 -1.35 -4.39
CA MET A 44 3.62 -1.01 -3.09
C MET A 44 3.73 0.49 -2.83
N ILE A 45 2.77 1.03 -2.08
CA ILE A 45 2.78 2.40 -1.56
C ILE A 45 2.43 2.38 -0.08
N HIS A 46 3.09 3.23 0.72
CA HIS A 46 2.74 3.48 2.11
C HIS A 46 2.02 4.83 2.24
N ILE A 47 0.69 4.79 2.38
CA ILE A 47 -0.17 5.97 2.46
C ILE A 47 -0.35 6.39 3.92
N ALA A 48 -0.14 7.67 4.22
CA ALA A 48 -0.34 8.22 5.56
C ALA A 48 -1.69 8.90 5.74
N LEU A 49 -2.19 9.57 4.69
CA LEU A 49 -3.39 10.40 4.74
C LEU A 49 -4.33 10.14 3.56
N PRO A 50 -5.64 10.44 3.70
CA PRO A 50 -6.61 10.09 2.68
C PRO A 50 -6.70 11.09 1.52
N ASP A 51 -6.39 12.38 1.75
CA ASP A 51 -6.62 13.46 0.78
C ASP A 51 -5.50 14.51 0.85
N SER A 52 -4.95 14.87 -0.31
CA SER A 52 -3.88 15.87 -0.48
C SER A 52 -4.27 17.29 -0.07
N LYS A 53 -5.56 17.63 -0.06
CA LYS A 53 -6.08 18.93 0.40
C LYS A 53 -5.75 19.21 1.86
N ILE A 54 -5.46 18.18 2.65
CA ILE A 54 -5.03 18.33 4.05
C ILE A 54 -3.71 19.09 4.13
N ASN A 55 -2.78 18.84 3.20
CA ASN A 55 -1.51 19.54 3.15
C ASN A 55 -0.97 19.62 1.71
N PRO A 56 -1.40 20.63 0.93
CA PRO A 56 -1.05 20.77 -0.47
C PRO A 56 0.45 21.00 -0.73
N SER A 57 1.19 21.62 0.20
CA SER A 57 2.62 21.85 0.02
C SER A 57 3.41 20.55 0.02
N LYS A 58 3.00 19.57 0.84
CA LYS A 58 3.63 18.25 0.97
C LYS A 58 3.47 17.37 -0.27
N VAL A 59 2.50 17.65 -1.14
CA VAL A 59 2.24 16.90 -2.37
C VAL A 59 3.44 16.93 -3.32
N ARG A 60 4.11 18.08 -3.44
CA ARG A 60 5.25 18.24 -4.37
C ARG A 60 6.47 17.44 -3.93
N GLU A 61 6.66 17.33 -2.62
CA GLU A 61 7.81 16.63 -2.04
C GLU A 61 7.57 15.12 -1.94
N ARG A 62 6.35 14.72 -1.55
CA ARG A 62 6.04 13.32 -1.24
C ARG A 62 4.61 12.97 -1.64
N PRO A 63 4.34 12.79 -2.95
CA PRO A 63 2.99 12.53 -3.44
C PRO A 63 2.41 11.21 -2.93
N GLY A 64 3.24 10.23 -2.55
CA GLY A 64 2.77 8.97 -1.96
C GLY A 64 2.22 9.12 -0.54
N TYR A 65 2.40 10.28 0.10
CA TYR A 65 1.89 10.54 1.45
C TYR A 65 0.36 10.51 1.51
N PHE A 66 -0.31 10.84 0.40
CA PHE A 66 -1.77 10.88 0.27
C PHE A 66 -2.27 9.84 -0.71
N ALA A 67 -3.48 9.30 -0.47
CA ALA A 67 -4.05 8.26 -1.32
C ALA A 67 -4.33 8.77 -2.74
N ASP A 68 -4.93 9.96 -2.86
CA ASP A 68 -5.38 10.58 -4.12
C ASP A 68 -4.23 10.97 -5.05
N THR A 69 -3.08 11.37 -4.50
CA THR A 69 -1.89 11.67 -5.31
C THR A 69 -0.97 10.47 -5.46
N GLY A 70 -0.91 9.60 -4.45
CA GLY A 70 0.03 8.48 -4.41
C GLY A 70 -0.37 7.30 -5.28
N LEU A 71 -1.64 6.92 -5.29
CA LEU A 71 -2.12 5.78 -6.07
C LEU A 71 -1.97 5.98 -7.59
N PRO A 72 -2.30 7.15 -8.17
CA PRO A 72 -2.01 7.41 -9.58
C PRO A 72 -0.53 7.28 -9.91
N ARG A 73 0.36 7.80 -9.04
CA ARG A 73 1.82 7.70 -9.24
C ARG A 73 2.35 6.29 -9.13
N LEU A 74 1.78 5.47 -8.24
CA LEU A 74 2.10 4.05 -8.18
C LEU A 74 1.67 3.34 -9.47
N LEU A 75 0.49 3.64 -10.00
CA LEU A 75 0.02 3.05 -11.26
C LEU A 75 0.93 3.44 -12.44
N GLU A 76 1.29 4.71 -12.57
CA GLU A 76 2.27 5.17 -13.56
C GLU A 76 3.60 4.38 -13.44
N LYS A 77 4.09 4.21 -12.21
CA LYS A 77 5.33 3.46 -11.95
C LYS A 77 5.20 1.98 -12.28
N MET A 78 4.06 1.37 -11.96
CA MET A 78 3.76 -0.03 -12.29
C MET A 78 3.74 -0.24 -13.79
N VAL A 79 3.08 0.63 -14.55
CA VAL A 79 3.05 0.57 -16.02
C VAL A 79 4.45 0.76 -16.60
N ALA A 80 5.24 1.69 -16.05
CA ALA A 80 6.60 1.94 -16.51
C ALA A 80 7.55 0.75 -16.29
N VAL A 81 7.38 0.00 -15.20
CA VAL A 81 8.22 -1.18 -14.89
C VAL A 81 7.72 -2.44 -15.60
N SER A 82 6.41 -2.66 -15.65
CA SER A 82 5.80 -3.85 -16.27
C SER A 82 5.75 -3.76 -17.80
N GLY A 83 5.62 -2.54 -18.35
CA GLY A 83 5.24 -2.34 -19.75
C GLY A 83 3.78 -2.73 -20.05
N ASN A 84 2.99 -3.08 -19.03
CA ASN A 84 1.60 -3.47 -19.17
C ASN A 84 0.68 -2.31 -18.76
N SER A 85 0.02 -1.70 -19.75
CA SER A 85 -0.93 -0.61 -19.53
C SER A 85 -2.31 -1.08 -19.04
N ASN A 86 -2.59 -2.38 -19.04
CA ASN A 86 -3.86 -2.92 -18.58
C ASN A 86 -3.91 -3.02 -17.04
N THR A 87 -3.99 -1.87 -16.37
CA THR A 87 -3.99 -1.77 -14.91
C THR A 87 -5.14 -2.51 -14.23
N ARG A 88 -6.27 -2.74 -14.91
CA ARG A 88 -7.41 -3.51 -14.40
C ARG A 88 -7.09 -4.98 -14.15
N SER A 89 -6.03 -5.50 -14.76
CA SER A 89 -5.57 -6.87 -14.54
C SER A 89 -4.74 -7.04 -13.26
N TYR A 90 -4.39 -5.94 -12.58
CA TYR A 90 -3.57 -6.01 -11.38
C TYR A 90 -4.36 -6.57 -10.21
N VAL A 91 -3.72 -7.49 -9.48
CA VAL A 91 -4.20 -8.03 -8.22
C VAL A 91 -3.86 -7.03 -7.12
N VAL A 92 -4.87 -6.55 -6.40
CA VAL A 92 -4.69 -5.54 -5.35
C VAL A 92 -4.90 -6.15 -3.98
N LYS A 93 -4.02 -5.86 -3.03
CA LYS A 93 -4.18 -6.21 -1.61
C LYS A 93 -3.96 -5.00 -0.71
N LEU A 94 -4.63 -4.97 0.43
CA LEU A 94 -4.53 -3.89 1.41
C LEU A 94 -4.05 -4.40 2.77
N ALA A 95 -3.21 -3.62 3.44
CA ALA A 95 -2.81 -3.92 4.81
C ALA A 95 -2.63 -2.63 5.63
N GLY A 96 -2.89 -2.67 6.94
CA GLY A 96 -2.68 -1.54 7.86
C GLY A 96 -3.99 -0.92 8.36
N GLY A 97 -4.09 0.40 8.40
CA GLY A 97 -5.32 1.11 8.79
C GLY A 97 -5.74 0.85 10.24
N ALA A 98 -4.80 0.53 11.13
CA ALA A 98 -5.07 0.29 12.53
C ALA A 98 -5.56 1.54 13.25
N SER A 99 -6.46 1.33 14.21
CA SER A 99 -6.95 2.35 15.13
C SER A 99 -6.16 2.23 16.43
N ILE A 100 -4.97 2.83 16.43
CA ILE A 100 -4.09 2.90 17.60
C ILE A 100 -4.41 4.25 18.27
N MET A 101 -4.93 4.22 19.51
CA MET A 101 -5.39 5.39 20.29
C MET A 101 -6.63 6.13 19.75
N ASP A 102 -7.82 5.52 19.87
CA ASP A 102 -9.07 6.29 19.84
C ASP A 102 -10.17 5.66 20.74
N PRO A 103 -10.27 6.05 22.03
CA PRO A 103 -11.34 5.58 22.91
C PRO A 103 -12.74 6.05 22.50
N ASN A 104 -12.85 7.10 21.68
CA ASN A 104 -14.10 7.78 21.34
C ASN A 104 -14.47 7.70 19.85
N ASP A 105 -13.77 6.87 19.04
CA ASP A 105 -13.97 6.69 17.59
C ASP A 105 -14.08 8.00 16.78
N THR A 106 -13.52 9.10 17.30
CA THR A 106 -13.75 10.47 16.80
C THR A 106 -12.78 10.84 15.66
N PHE A 107 -11.60 10.21 15.62
CA PHE A 107 -10.55 10.43 14.63
C PHE A 107 -10.04 9.11 14.05
N ASN A 108 -10.92 8.37 13.37
CA ASN A 108 -10.55 7.12 12.76
C ASN A 108 -9.79 7.30 11.41
N ILE A 109 -8.57 7.83 11.50
CA ILE A 109 -7.67 8.08 10.36
C ILE A 109 -7.43 6.79 9.57
N GLY A 110 -7.25 5.66 10.26
CA GLY A 110 -7.09 4.35 9.65
C GLY A 110 -8.27 3.98 8.74
N LYS A 111 -9.51 4.05 9.25
CA LYS A 111 -10.72 3.83 8.45
C LYS A 111 -10.78 4.78 7.24
N ARG A 112 -10.47 6.07 7.43
CA ARG A 112 -10.49 7.07 6.34
C ARG A 112 -9.46 6.76 5.25
N ASN A 113 -8.25 6.35 5.62
CA ASN A 113 -7.20 5.96 4.68
C ASN A 113 -7.62 4.74 3.86
N VAL A 114 -8.16 3.71 4.51
CA VAL A 114 -8.66 2.50 3.82
C VAL A 114 -9.77 2.85 2.84
N LEU A 115 -10.76 3.66 3.28
CA LEU A 115 -11.88 4.07 2.44
C LEU A 115 -11.42 4.92 1.24
N ALA A 116 -10.49 5.84 1.44
CA ALA A 116 -9.93 6.64 0.36
C ALA A 116 -9.20 5.78 -0.67
N ALA A 117 -8.35 4.85 -0.21
CA ALA A 117 -7.66 3.92 -1.09
C ALA A 117 -8.66 3.08 -1.91
N LYS A 118 -9.67 2.48 -1.27
CA LYS A 118 -10.72 1.71 -1.95
C LYS A 118 -11.48 2.53 -2.98
N LYS A 119 -11.89 3.75 -2.62
CA LYS A 119 -12.61 4.66 -3.53
C LYS A 119 -11.81 4.92 -4.81
N ILE A 120 -10.51 5.17 -4.67
CA ILE A 120 -9.63 5.44 -5.81
C ILE A 120 -9.43 4.17 -6.64
N LEU A 121 -9.22 3.01 -6.02
CA LEU A 121 -9.09 1.74 -6.72
C LEU A 121 -10.35 1.42 -7.53
N TRP A 122 -11.54 1.55 -6.92
CA TRP A 122 -12.81 1.31 -7.60
C TRP A 122 -13.06 2.27 -8.76
N ALA A 123 -12.71 3.55 -8.60
CA ALA A 123 -12.79 4.53 -9.69
C ALA A 123 -11.90 4.14 -10.91
N ASN A 124 -10.84 3.38 -10.67
CA ASN A 124 -9.96 2.83 -11.72
C ASN A 124 -10.38 1.42 -12.19
N GLY A 125 -11.51 0.90 -11.72
CA GLY A 125 -12.00 -0.44 -12.06
C GLY A 125 -11.22 -1.59 -11.40
N MET A 126 -10.52 -1.30 -10.30
CA MET A 126 -9.80 -2.30 -9.50
C MET A 126 -10.45 -2.46 -8.13
N GLY A 127 -10.37 -3.67 -7.57
CA GLY A 127 -10.84 -3.96 -6.21
C GLY A 127 -9.81 -4.79 -5.45
N PRO A 128 -9.67 -4.58 -4.13
CA PRO A 128 -8.83 -5.44 -3.32
C PRO A 128 -9.38 -6.87 -3.28
N VAL A 129 -8.54 -7.85 -3.57
CA VAL A 129 -8.89 -9.28 -3.49
C VAL A 129 -8.70 -9.84 -2.08
N ALA A 130 -7.84 -9.20 -1.29
CA ALA A 130 -7.54 -9.56 0.09
C ALA A 130 -7.16 -8.31 0.88
N GLU A 131 -7.55 -8.28 2.16
CA GLU A 131 -7.32 -7.13 3.02
C GLU A 131 -7.04 -7.58 4.45
N ASP A 132 -6.00 -7.03 5.07
CA ASP A 132 -5.79 -7.08 6.53
C ASP A 132 -5.67 -5.66 7.07
N VAL A 133 -6.85 -5.07 7.27
CA VAL A 133 -7.01 -3.67 7.66
C VAL A 133 -7.67 -3.54 9.04
N GLY A 134 -7.48 -2.41 9.72
CA GLY A 134 -8.08 -2.13 11.02
C GLY A 134 -7.29 -2.74 12.18
N ALA A 135 -8.00 -3.21 13.22
CA ALA A 135 -7.44 -3.66 14.49
C ALA A 135 -6.73 -2.55 15.29
N ASN A 136 -6.12 -2.92 16.41
CA ASN A 136 -5.50 -2.02 17.40
C ASN A 136 -3.98 -2.17 17.51
N TYR A 137 -3.33 -2.75 16.49
CA TYR A 137 -1.89 -3.01 16.47
C TYR A 137 -1.29 -2.63 15.11
N SER A 138 0.01 -2.31 15.11
CA SER A 138 0.75 -2.01 13.89
C SER A 138 1.20 -3.29 13.18
N ARG A 139 1.38 -3.20 11.86
CA ARG A 139 1.80 -4.32 11.01
C ARG A 139 2.97 -3.92 10.13
N THR A 140 3.87 -4.87 9.88
CA THR A 140 4.91 -4.77 8.86
C THR A 140 4.48 -5.63 7.68
N VAL A 141 4.62 -5.09 6.47
CA VAL A 141 4.27 -5.78 5.23
C VAL A 141 5.54 -6.06 4.46
N THR A 142 5.71 -7.31 4.05
CA THR A 142 6.78 -7.78 3.18
C THR A 142 6.17 -8.48 1.99
N VAL A 143 6.57 -8.09 0.78
CA VAL A 143 6.12 -8.72 -0.45
C VAL A 143 7.31 -9.32 -1.17
N SER A 144 7.29 -10.63 -1.41
CA SER A 144 8.32 -11.29 -2.22
C SER A 144 8.04 -11.06 -3.70
N VAL A 145 9.04 -10.55 -4.44
CA VAL A 145 8.92 -10.36 -5.90
C VAL A 145 8.86 -11.69 -6.64
N ASP A 146 9.49 -12.74 -6.11
CA ASP A 146 9.53 -14.06 -6.75
C ASP A 146 8.17 -14.77 -6.72
N THR A 147 7.48 -14.70 -5.57
CA THR A 147 6.24 -15.45 -5.35
C THR A 147 4.98 -14.59 -5.43
N GLY A 148 5.11 -13.26 -5.31
CA GLY A 148 3.95 -12.38 -5.16
C GLY A 148 3.27 -12.49 -3.79
N GLU A 149 3.83 -13.26 -2.85
CA GLU A 149 3.23 -13.48 -1.55
C GLU A 149 3.40 -12.25 -0.65
N VAL A 150 2.28 -11.82 -0.06
CA VAL A 150 2.24 -10.73 0.92
C VAL A 150 2.27 -11.34 2.31
N THR A 151 3.38 -11.15 3.01
CA THR A 151 3.55 -11.55 4.40
C THR A 151 3.37 -10.35 5.31
N ILE A 152 2.52 -10.53 6.30
CA ILE A 152 2.25 -9.55 7.35
C ILE A 152 2.88 -10.05 8.63
N SER A 153 3.62 -9.20 9.31
CA SER A 153 4.18 -9.48 10.63
C SER A 153 3.77 -8.43 11.65
N CYS A 154 3.46 -8.88 12.86
CA CYS A 154 3.13 -8.03 13.98
C CYS A 154 3.94 -8.47 15.20
N PRO A 155 4.65 -7.55 15.87
CA PRO A 155 5.26 -7.83 17.16
C PRO A 155 4.23 -8.43 18.12
N GLY A 156 4.54 -9.60 18.70
CA GLY A 156 3.65 -10.29 19.64
C GLY A 156 2.53 -11.15 19.05
N ARG A 157 2.29 -11.13 17.72
CA ARG A 157 1.30 -12.00 17.05
C ARG A 157 1.90 -12.96 16.02
N GLY A 158 3.17 -12.77 15.66
CA GLY A 158 3.85 -13.60 14.65
C GLY A 158 3.62 -13.07 13.24
N GLN A 159 3.56 -13.99 12.27
CA GLN A 159 3.46 -13.67 10.84
C GLN A 159 2.37 -14.51 10.16
N TRP A 160 1.65 -13.91 9.22
CA TRP A 160 0.64 -14.56 8.39
C TRP A 160 0.68 -14.02 6.97
N LYS A 161 -0.07 -14.66 6.06
CA LYS A 161 -0.13 -14.30 4.64
C LYS A 161 -1.54 -13.84 4.27
N ILE A 162 -1.63 -12.90 3.33
CA ILE A 162 -2.88 -12.47 2.69
C ILE A 162 -2.77 -12.55 1.18
#